data_AF-A0A3D9I7I6-F1
#
_entry.id   AF-A0A3D9I7I6-F1
#
_cell.length_a   1.000
_cell.length_b   1.000
_cell.length_c   1.000
_cell.angle_alpha   90.00
_cell.angle_beta   90.00
_cell.angle_gamma   90.00
#
_symmetry.space_group_name_H-M   'P 1'
#
loop_
_entity.id
_entity.type
_entity.pdbx_description
1 polymer ?
#
loop_
_entity_poly.entity_id
_entity_poly.type
_entity_poly.pdbx_seq_one_letter_code
_entity_poly.pdbx_strand_id
1 'polypeptide(L)'
;MNRLGSSQLDKRWIWASAVGFVLFLFIQVFPVTGQLFNMDVQHVMTRSEAENKAIEWAGDRFGIEPARIDETTVTHLSDGDTTGYLSKYELFGQYDKQWSASTPTDIYVVELRSSDFDGSLLLSMNMETGALVAWQQLGVSSSTTTGAAEASLSNEQFAARAIQYAAFWGVNPSDWKWAGVPDEEGSVTYSSRKADIGEAKLWLKVSMPKGFESTASSFPPWQGGSVVYGVDLPEAFTGYINVQESWAAKLSVLGFILPQIVLFIIAIIYTGTHGGHTSYRRGIFLSVLFFALYAGLTFNMLPGLRAGTWEEGISLGNNLNIVFSLITYGAMAVLTYFSAVGGDGLWKSMGRSLWPRWKESGYGEAVLRSMREGYFLAFILLGAQSFILLVLEKSLGSFASSDATQSMYNMSIPLLLPLLAWCAGISEELQSRLFGIGVFRSWFVGGARKLLRREPSRRTTIILTTIAIVPPGLLWALGHVGYAIYPVYTRVIELVLMSFLFGWFMLRFGIITVIFAHVTLDAILMGMQMMFDGLPGDFLGGVFSMLMPGLVGIVIWWLHRTLRGKAALSRT
;
A
#
# COMPACT_ATOMS: atom_id res chain seq x y z
N MET A 1 32.29 29.36 -5.27
CA MET A 1 31.12 29.96 -5.95
C MET A 1 29.97 30.03 -4.93
N ASN A 2 29.94 31.13 -4.18
CA ASN A 2 28.88 31.46 -3.23
C ASN A 2 27.79 32.23 -3.98
N ARG A 3 26.69 31.56 -4.31
CA ARG A 3 25.39 32.17 -4.58
C ARG A 3 24.38 31.03 -4.53
N LEU A 4 23.43 31.11 -3.59
CA LEU A 4 22.07 30.58 -3.76
C LEU A 4 21.43 31.33 -4.94
N GLY A 5 22.01 31.16 -6.13
CA GLY A 5 21.75 31.94 -7.33
C GLY A 5 20.73 31.24 -8.21
N SER A 6 19.56 31.88 -8.32
CA SER A 6 18.61 31.78 -9.43
C SER A 6 18.57 30.44 -10.17
N SER A 7 17.87 29.47 -9.62
CA SER A 7 17.35 28.37 -10.42
C SER A 7 15.84 28.52 -10.55
N GLN A 8 15.40 29.61 -11.17
CA GLN A 8 14.01 29.67 -11.63
C GLN A 8 13.81 28.55 -12.65
N LEU A 9 12.73 27.80 -12.52
CA LEU A 9 12.24 26.94 -13.60
C LEU A 9 12.16 27.81 -14.86
N ASP A 10 13.02 27.51 -15.84
CA ASP A 10 12.92 28.15 -17.14
C ASP A 10 11.74 27.57 -17.92
N LYS A 11 11.46 28.13 -19.10
CA LYS A 11 10.35 27.67 -19.94
C LYS A 11 10.42 26.18 -20.28
N ARG A 12 11.62 25.58 -20.36
CA ARG A 12 11.80 24.17 -20.71
C ARG A 12 11.28 23.26 -19.61
N TRP A 13 11.51 23.63 -18.34
CA TRP A 13 10.98 22.88 -17.20
C TRP A 13 9.46 22.95 -17.11
N ILE A 14 8.88 24.11 -17.40
CA ILE A 14 7.42 24.27 -17.43
C ILE A 14 6.82 23.40 -18.55
N TRP A 15 7.43 23.39 -19.74
CA TRP A 15 7.00 22.51 -20.83
C TRP A 15 7.15 21.04 -20.51
N ALA A 16 8.30 20.62 -19.94
CA ALA A 16 8.51 19.23 -19.53
C ALA A 16 7.48 18.79 -18.48
N SER A 17 7.17 19.67 -17.53
CA SER A 17 6.14 19.45 -16.52
C SER A 17 4.74 19.33 -17.12
N ALA A 18 4.38 20.21 -18.06
CA ALA A 18 3.11 20.12 -18.78
C ALA A 18 3.00 18.81 -19.58
N VAL A 19 4.06 18.43 -20.30
CA VAL A 19 4.11 17.15 -21.03
C VAL A 19 4.00 15.97 -20.07
N GLY A 20 4.72 16.00 -18.94
CA GLY A 20 4.67 14.94 -17.94
C GLY A 20 3.26 14.78 -17.35
N PHE A 21 2.60 15.89 -17.00
CA PHE A 21 1.23 15.88 -16.51
C PHE A 21 0.25 15.34 -17.56
N VAL A 22 0.37 15.77 -18.81
CA VAL A 22 -0.45 15.26 -19.92
C VAL A 22 -0.25 13.76 -20.11
N LEU A 23 0.99 13.27 -20.11
CA LEU A 23 1.28 11.84 -20.22
C LEU A 23 0.64 11.04 -19.08
N PHE A 24 0.76 11.54 -17.84
CA PHE A 24 0.09 10.92 -16.70
C PHE A 24 -1.43 10.84 -16.88
N LEU A 25 -2.07 11.94 -17.29
CA LEU A 25 -3.51 11.95 -17.52
C LEU A 25 -3.92 10.94 -18.60
N PHE A 26 -3.22 10.90 -19.74
CA PHE A 26 -3.59 10.02 -20.85
C PHE A 26 -3.28 8.54 -20.60
N ILE A 27 -2.24 8.23 -19.81
CA ILE A 27 -1.79 6.85 -19.58
C ILE A 27 -2.45 6.24 -18.35
N GLN A 28 -2.62 7.00 -17.26
CA GLN A 28 -3.09 6.45 -15.99
C GLN A 28 -4.51 6.91 -15.64
N VAL A 29 -4.86 8.17 -15.88
CA VAL A 29 -6.16 8.70 -15.44
C VAL A 29 -7.27 8.37 -16.44
N PHE A 30 -7.08 8.70 -17.72
CA PHE A 30 -8.13 8.57 -18.73
C PHE A 30 -8.51 7.14 -19.12
N PRO A 31 -7.61 6.15 -19.13
CA PRO A 31 -8.04 4.77 -19.37
C PRO A 31 -8.96 4.26 -18.27
N VAL A 32 -8.68 4.64 -17.01
CA VAL A 32 -9.52 4.35 -15.85
C VAL A 32 -10.83 5.15 -15.93
N THR A 33 -10.78 6.45 -16.25
CA THR A 33 -12.01 7.27 -16.34
C THR A 33 -12.84 7.02 -17.59
N GLY A 34 -12.26 6.55 -18.69
CA GLY A 34 -12.97 6.16 -19.91
C GLY A 34 -13.84 4.92 -19.73
N GLN A 35 -13.48 4.05 -18.77
CA GLN A 35 -14.36 3.00 -18.26
C GLN A 35 -15.44 3.57 -17.32
N LEU A 36 -15.10 4.58 -16.50
CA LEU A 36 -16.03 5.25 -15.57
C LEU A 36 -17.05 6.22 -16.22
N PHE A 37 -16.79 6.84 -17.37
CA PHE A 37 -17.83 7.64 -18.04
C PHE A 37 -19.02 6.79 -18.54
N ASN A 38 -18.88 5.46 -18.49
CA ASN A 38 -19.94 4.49 -18.72
C ASN A 38 -20.40 3.76 -17.44
N MET A 39 -19.79 4.03 -16.28
CA MET A 39 -20.10 3.38 -15.00
C MET A 39 -20.19 4.45 -13.90
N ASP A 40 -21.39 4.68 -13.37
CA ASP A 40 -21.56 5.43 -12.12
C ASP A 40 -20.51 4.93 -11.12
N VAL A 41 -19.69 5.83 -10.55
CA VAL A 41 -18.79 5.48 -9.43
C VAL A 41 -19.68 4.85 -8.37
N GLN A 42 -19.67 3.52 -8.29
CA GLN A 42 -20.57 2.77 -7.43
C GLN A 42 -20.22 3.17 -6.00
N HIS A 43 -21.24 3.51 -5.24
CA HIS A 43 -21.07 3.81 -3.84
C HIS A 43 -20.57 2.55 -3.13
N VAL A 44 -19.42 2.65 -2.47
CA VAL A 44 -18.89 1.60 -1.60
C VAL A 44 -19.34 1.88 -0.18
N MET A 45 -19.89 0.87 0.49
CA MET A 45 -20.31 0.98 1.89
C MET A 45 -19.13 1.37 2.76
N THR A 46 -19.38 2.22 3.75
CA THR A 46 -18.43 2.45 4.85
C THR A 46 -18.32 1.23 5.74
N ARG A 47 -17.25 1.15 6.55
CA ARG A 47 -17.11 0.09 7.56
C ARG A 47 -18.26 0.07 8.56
N SER A 48 -18.79 1.22 8.94
CA SER A 48 -19.96 1.30 9.83
C SER A 48 -21.25 0.83 9.15
N GLU A 49 -21.42 1.08 7.85
CA GLU A 49 -22.54 0.53 7.09
C GLU A 49 -22.43 -0.99 6.94
N ALA A 50 -21.22 -1.50 6.65
CA ALA A 50 -20.96 -2.93 6.61
C ALA A 50 -21.24 -3.59 7.99
N GLU A 51 -20.81 -2.97 9.08
CA GLU A 51 -21.10 -3.44 10.44
C GLU A 51 -22.61 -3.52 10.71
N ASN A 52 -23.34 -2.43 10.45
CA ASN A 52 -24.80 -2.41 10.63
C ASN A 52 -25.50 -3.46 9.76
N LYS A 53 -25.04 -3.64 8.51
CA LYS A 53 -25.58 -4.64 7.58
C LYS A 53 -25.30 -6.07 8.05
N ALA A 54 -24.13 -6.33 8.61
CA ALA A 54 -23.79 -7.62 9.19
C ALA A 54 -24.68 -7.94 10.41
N ILE A 55 -24.97 -6.95 11.26
CA ILE A 55 -25.89 -7.11 12.41
C ILE A 55 -27.32 -7.41 11.92
N GLU A 56 -27.78 -6.74 10.87
CA GLU A 56 -29.06 -7.04 10.22
C GLU A 56 -29.09 -8.48 9.69
N TRP A 57 -28.06 -8.91 8.95
CA TRP A 57 -27.94 -10.29 8.47
C TRP A 57 -27.91 -11.31 9.62
N ALA A 58 -27.21 -11.02 10.71
CA ALA A 58 -27.18 -11.85 11.91
C ALA A 58 -28.58 -12.05 12.52
N GLY A 59 -29.40 -10.99 12.58
CA GLY A 59 -30.80 -11.11 13.01
C GLY A 59 -31.65 -11.89 12.00
N ASP A 60 -31.61 -11.48 10.74
CA ASP A 60 -32.51 -11.93 9.67
C ASP A 60 -32.23 -13.34 9.15
N ARG A 61 -31.02 -13.86 9.35
CA ARG A 61 -30.59 -15.17 8.82
C ARG A 61 -30.06 -16.13 9.87
N PHE A 62 -29.50 -15.60 10.96
CA PHE A 62 -28.88 -16.41 12.02
C PHE A 62 -29.67 -16.39 13.33
N GLY A 63 -30.71 -15.56 13.43
CA GLY A 63 -31.53 -15.43 14.65
C GLY A 63 -30.79 -14.82 15.84
N ILE A 64 -29.69 -14.09 15.58
CA ILE A 64 -28.86 -13.46 16.62
C ILE A 64 -29.40 -12.04 16.84
N GLU A 65 -29.92 -11.79 18.04
CA GLU A 65 -30.38 -10.45 18.40
C GLU A 65 -29.19 -9.47 18.51
N PRO A 66 -29.30 -8.22 18.02
CA PRO A 66 -28.21 -7.25 18.08
C PRO A 66 -27.64 -7.03 19.49
N ALA A 67 -28.48 -7.11 20.52
CA ALA A 67 -28.07 -6.93 21.92
C ALA A 67 -27.17 -8.05 22.47
N ARG A 68 -27.03 -9.16 21.75
CA ARG A 68 -26.18 -10.31 22.14
C ARG A 68 -24.81 -10.28 21.48
N ILE A 69 -24.55 -9.32 20.60
CA ILE A 69 -23.26 -9.18 19.92
C ILE A 69 -22.36 -8.32 20.82
N ASP A 70 -21.28 -8.91 21.31
CA ASP A 70 -20.35 -8.25 22.23
C ASP A 70 -19.34 -7.38 21.49
N GLU A 71 -18.84 -7.88 20.36
CA GLU A 71 -17.80 -7.24 19.57
C GLU A 71 -18.01 -7.51 18.08
N THR A 72 -17.81 -6.47 17.27
CA THR A 72 -17.78 -6.53 15.82
C THR A 72 -16.41 -6.07 15.33
N THR A 73 -15.91 -6.66 14.26
CA THR A 73 -14.72 -6.13 13.58
C THR A 73 -14.84 -6.27 12.08
N VAL A 74 -14.68 -5.15 11.38
CA VAL A 74 -14.76 -5.07 9.91
C VAL A 74 -13.37 -5.02 9.32
N THR A 75 -13.09 -5.92 8.38
CA THR A 75 -11.84 -6.01 7.61
C THR A 75 -12.16 -6.11 6.12
N HIS A 76 -11.51 -5.29 5.29
CA HIS A 76 -11.53 -5.48 3.83
C HIS A 76 -10.53 -6.58 3.46
N LEU A 77 -10.96 -7.50 2.61
CA LEU A 77 -10.12 -8.52 1.99
C LEU A 77 -10.24 -8.42 0.47
N SER A 78 -9.15 -8.77 -0.20
CA SER A 78 -9.13 -8.89 -1.65
C SER A 78 -8.48 -10.21 -2.06
N ASP A 79 -9.06 -10.88 -3.06
CA ASP A 79 -8.46 -12.02 -3.74
C ASP A 79 -7.39 -11.52 -4.73
N GLY A 80 -6.18 -11.31 -4.21
CA GLY A 80 -5.02 -10.86 -4.98
C GLY A 80 -4.63 -11.82 -6.09
N ASP A 81 -4.73 -13.12 -5.87
CA ASP A 81 -4.33 -14.11 -6.88
C ASP A 81 -5.27 -14.09 -8.07
N THR A 82 -6.58 -14.10 -7.83
CA THR A 82 -7.58 -14.00 -8.90
C THR A 82 -7.46 -12.67 -9.63
N THR A 83 -7.34 -11.56 -8.89
CA THR A 83 -7.15 -10.22 -9.48
C THR A 83 -5.90 -10.17 -10.35
N GLY A 84 -4.80 -10.77 -9.90
CA GLY A 84 -3.55 -10.88 -10.66
C GLY A 84 -3.71 -11.71 -11.92
N TYR A 85 -4.44 -12.83 -11.86
CA TYR A 85 -4.72 -13.67 -13.03
C TYR A 85 -5.56 -12.90 -14.07
N LEU A 86 -6.63 -12.26 -13.62
CA LEU A 86 -7.52 -11.47 -14.48
C LEU A 86 -6.78 -10.30 -15.14
N SER A 87 -5.90 -9.63 -14.39
CA SER A 87 -5.04 -8.55 -14.87
C SER A 87 -4.05 -9.03 -15.93
N LYS A 88 -3.31 -10.12 -15.65
CA LYS A 88 -2.29 -10.67 -16.55
C LYS A 88 -2.85 -11.08 -17.92
N TYR A 89 -4.06 -11.61 -17.95
CA TYR A 89 -4.68 -12.15 -19.16
C TYR A 89 -5.80 -11.27 -19.73
N GLU A 90 -5.97 -10.05 -19.22
CA GLU A 90 -6.99 -9.07 -19.66
C GLU A 90 -8.44 -9.62 -19.58
N LEU A 91 -8.77 -10.33 -18.49
CA LEU A 91 -10.03 -11.07 -18.33
C LEU A 91 -11.10 -10.37 -17.47
N PHE A 92 -10.83 -9.18 -16.93
CA PHE A 92 -11.79 -8.44 -16.08
C PHE A 92 -13.17 -8.26 -16.72
N GLY A 93 -13.22 -7.93 -18.02
CA GLY A 93 -14.50 -7.75 -18.71
C GLY A 93 -15.36 -9.02 -18.82
N GLN A 94 -14.76 -10.22 -18.72
CA GLN A 94 -15.51 -11.48 -18.61
C GLN A 94 -15.96 -11.73 -17.17
N TYR A 95 -15.09 -11.42 -16.21
CA TYR A 95 -15.34 -11.55 -14.78
C TYR A 95 -16.51 -10.68 -14.32
N ASP A 96 -16.52 -9.41 -14.71
CA ASP A 96 -17.56 -8.44 -14.33
C ASP A 96 -18.95 -8.85 -14.81
N LYS A 97 -19.03 -9.61 -15.90
CA LYS A 97 -20.31 -10.07 -16.48
C LYS A 97 -20.80 -11.38 -15.89
N GLN A 98 -19.89 -12.24 -15.40
CA GLN A 98 -20.22 -13.62 -15.07
C GLN A 98 -20.19 -13.91 -13.56
N TRP A 99 -19.18 -13.38 -12.86
CA TRP A 99 -18.82 -13.82 -11.51
C TRP A 99 -18.90 -12.72 -10.46
N SER A 100 -18.60 -11.46 -10.80
CA SER A 100 -18.48 -10.34 -9.85
C SER A 100 -19.65 -10.18 -8.87
N ALA A 101 -20.89 -10.36 -9.35
CA ALA A 101 -22.08 -10.23 -8.51
C ALA A 101 -22.20 -11.31 -7.43
N SER A 102 -21.76 -12.54 -7.71
CA SER A 102 -21.87 -13.68 -6.77
C SER A 102 -20.59 -13.93 -5.98
N THR A 103 -19.44 -13.60 -6.57
CA THR A 103 -18.11 -13.92 -6.03
C THR A 103 -17.17 -12.73 -6.29
N PRO A 104 -17.43 -11.58 -5.64
CA PRO A 104 -16.59 -10.39 -5.76
C PRO A 104 -15.16 -10.68 -5.27
N THR A 105 -14.15 -10.11 -5.95
CA THR A 105 -12.75 -10.19 -5.52
C THR A 105 -12.50 -9.37 -4.26
N ASP A 106 -13.24 -8.27 -4.09
CA ASP A 106 -13.16 -7.36 -2.96
C ASP A 106 -14.39 -7.49 -2.07
N ILE A 107 -14.17 -7.76 -0.79
CA ILE A 107 -15.23 -7.98 0.20
C ILE A 107 -14.95 -7.27 1.52
N TYR A 108 -16.02 -6.92 2.22
CA TYR A 108 -15.94 -6.71 3.66
C TYR A 108 -16.27 -8.01 4.39
N VAL A 109 -15.37 -8.41 5.27
CA VAL A 109 -15.64 -9.46 6.24
C VAL A 109 -15.87 -8.83 7.61
N VAL A 110 -17.05 -9.09 8.16
CA VAL A 110 -17.41 -8.68 9.52
C VAL A 110 -17.36 -9.89 10.42
N GLU A 111 -16.46 -9.86 11.39
CA GLU A 111 -16.41 -10.83 12.48
C GLU A 111 -17.37 -10.37 13.59
N LEU A 112 -18.29 -11.26 13.97
CA LEU A 112 -19.20 -11.10 15.09
C LEU A 112 -18.79 -12.06 16.21
N ARG A 113 -18.63 -11.52 17.42
CA ARG A 113 -18.39 -12.30 18.65
C ARG A 113 -19.51 -12.09 19.65
N SER A 114 -19.83 -13.15 20.37
CA SER A 114 -20.88 -13.18 21.38
C SER A 114 -20.52 -14.16 22.47
N SER A 115 -20.94 -13.88 23.70
CA SER A 115 -20.90 -14.82 24.82
C SER A 115 -21.89 -15.99 24.66
N ASP A 116 -22.87 -15.86 23.76
CA ASP A 116 -23.94 -16.85 23.58
C ASP A 116 -23.52 -18.05 22.72
N PHE A 117 -22.41 -17.94 21.97
CA PHE A 117 -21.90 -19.02 21.14
C PHE A 117 -20.38 -19.05 21.12
N ASP A 118 -19.81 -20.25 21.01
CA ASP A 118 -18.36 -20.41 20.95
C ASP A 118 -17.81 -19.93 19.60
N GLY A 119 -16.64 -19.28 19.65
CA GLY A 119 -15.94 -18.84 18.45
C GLY A 119 -16.44 -17.53 17.88
N SER A 120 -16.33 -17.36 16.55
CA SER A 120 -16.79 -16.14 15.88
C SER A 120 -17.48 -16.43 14.56
N LEU A 121 -18.52 -15.67 14.25
CA LEU A 121 -19.25 -15.74 12.98
C LEU A 121 -18.68 -14.69 12.03
N LEU A 122 -18.16 -15.14 10.89
CA LEU A 122 -17.67 -14.27 9.83
C LEU A 122 -18.74 -14.13 8.76
N LEU A 123 -19.11 -12.89 8.44
CA LEU A 123 -20.02 -12.55 7.36
C LEU A 123 -19.26 -11.79 6.28
N SER A 124 -19.12 -12.40 5.10
CA SER A 124 -18.49 -11.80 3.92
C SER A 124 -19.54 -11.14 3.05
N MET A 125 -19.38 -9.86 2.76
CA MET A 125 -20.34 -9.06 2.01
C MET A 125 -19.70 -8.38 0.82
N ASN A 126 -20.48 -8.30 -0.26
CA ASN A 126 -20.17 -7.45 -1.39
C ASN A 126 -20.17 -5.98 -0.93
N MET A 127 -19.10 -5.25 -1.25
CA MET A 127 -18.84 -3.92 -0.71
C MET A 127 -19.78 -2.81 -1.24
N GLU A 128 -20.35 -3.00 -2.42
CA GLU A 128 -21.25 -2.02 -3.05
C GLU A 128 -22.71 -2.26 -2.65
N THR A 129 -23.12 -3.53 -2.63
CA THR A 129 -24.54 -3.92 -2.47
C THR A 129 -24.92 -4.34 -1.05
N GLY A 130 -23.93 -4.69 -0.20
CA GLY A 130 -24.17 -5.29 1.11
C GLY A 130 -24.77 -6.69 1.08
N ALA A 131 -24.81 -7.33 -0.10
CA ALA A 131 -25.26 -8.70 -0.23
C ALA A 131 -24.31 -9.66 0.51
N LEU A 132 -24.88 -10.55 1.33
CA LEU A 132 -24.13 -11.64 1.94
C LEU A 132 -23.72 -12.62 0.85
N VAL A 133 -22.42 -12.74 0.62
CA VAL A 133 -21.84 -13.59 -0.44
C VAL A 133 -21.30 -14.89 0.14
N ALA A 134 -20.70 -14.84 1.34
CA ALA A 134 -20.16 -16.01 2.04
C ALA A 134 -20.26 -15.82 3.56
N TRP A 135 -20.18 -16.92 4.29
CA TRP A 135 -20.09 -16.90 5.75
C TRP A 135 -19.43 -18.17 6.28
N GLN A 136 -18.84 -18.08 7.47
CA GLN A 136 -18.27 -19.22 8.18
C GLN A 136 -18.22 -18.98 9.68
N GLN A 137 -18.32 -20.04 10.49
CA GLN A 137 -17.99 -19.97 11.92
C GLN A 137 -16.57 -20.47 12.18
N LEU A 138 -15.77 -19.68 12.88
CA LEU A 138 -14.43 -20.05 13.35
C LEU A 138 -14.45 -20.42 14.82
N GLY A 139 -13.46 -21.21 15.27
CA GLY A 139 -13.23 -21.48 16.70
C GLY A 139 -14.09 -22.59 17.32
N VAL A 140 -14.92 -23.28 16.53
CA VAL A 140 -15.63 -24.49 16.95
C VAL A 140 -14.79 -25.70 16.55
N SER A 141 -14.46 -26.58 17.51
CA SER A 141 -13.65 -27.77 17.27
C SER A 141 -14.29 -28.66 16.18
N SER A 142 -13.55 -28.93 15.11
CA SER A 142 -13.95 -29.74 13.95
C SER A 142 -14.25 -31.21 14.31
N SER A 143 -13.97 -31.65 15.54
CA SER A 143 -14.41 -32.95 16.08
C SER A 143 -15.94 -33.06 16.23
N THR A 144 -16.67 -31.98 15.92
CA THR A 144 -18.11 -31.89 16.13
C THR A 144 -18.94 -31.82 14.84
N THR A 145 -18.41 -32.09 13.65
CA THR A 145 -19.16 -31.92 12.38
C THR A 145 -19.89 -33.14 11.84
N THR A 146 -19.58 -34.37 12.29
CA THR A 146 -20.31 -35.57 11.85
C THR A 146 -21.18 -36.16 12.96
N GLY A 147 -22.50 -36.11 12.79
CA GLY A 147 -23.45 -36.85 13.62
C GLY A 147 -23.56 -38.31 13.21
N ALA A 148 -23.90 -39.21 14.13
CA ALA A 148 -24.11 -40.63 13.85
C ALA A 148 -25.20 -40.91 12.78
N ALA A 149 -26.09 -39.95 12.51
CA ALA A 149 -27.08 -40.00 11.44
C ALA A 149 -26.51 -39.65 10.05
N GLU A 150 -25.49 -38.79 9.96
CA GLU A 150 -24.84 -38.40 8.70
C GLU A 150 -23.90 -39.48 8.17
N ALA A 151 -23.33 -40.29 9.07
CA ALA A 151 -22.52 -41.47 8.72
C ALA A 151 -23.30 -42.58 7.98
N SER A 152 -24.63 -42.45 7.87
CA SER A 152 -25.50 -43.42 7.17
C SER A 152 -25.91 -43.00 5.76
N LEU A 153 -25.63 -41.76 5.35
CA LEU A 153 -25.94 -41.24 4.02
C LEU A 153 -24.87 -41.64 3.00
N SER A 154 -25.26 -41.90 1.75
CA SER A 154 -24.28 -41.96 0.67
C SER A 154 -23.65 -40.58 0.44
N ASN A 155 -22.44 -40.55 -0.12
CA ASN A 155 -21.74 -39.30 -0.43
C ASN A 155 -22.59 -38.36 -1.32
N GLU A 156 -23.32 -38.93 -2.29
CA GLU A 156 -24.24 -38.20 -3.18
C GLU A 156 -25.41 -37.61 -2.42
N GLN A 157 -25.98 -38.34 -1.45
CA GLN A 157 -27.09 -37.87 -0.62
C GLN A 157 -26.63 -36.76 0.33
N PHE A 158 -25.43 -36.90 0.89
CA PHE A 158 -24.82 -35.87 1.73
C PHE A 158 -24.58 -34.58 0.93
N ALA A 159 -24.05 -34.69 -0.29
CA ALA A 159 -23.91 -33.56 -1.21
C ALA A 159 -25.26 -32.93 -1.59
N ALA A 160 -26.27 -33.74 -1.94
CA ALA A 160 -27.60 -33.21 -2.25
C ALA A 160 -28.20 -32.41 -1.06
N ARG A 161 -27.93 -32.83 0.18
CA ARG A 161 -28.34 -32.10 1.39
C ARG A 161 -27.52 -30.81 1.60
N ALA A 162 -26.21 -30.86 1.38
CA ALA A 162 -25.34 -29.69 1.52
C ALA A 162 -25.68 -28.57 0.52
N ILE A 163 -26.01 -28.89 -0.74
CA ILE A 163 -26.43 -27.84 -1.68
C ILE A 163 -27.82 -27.27 -1.35
N GLN A 164 -28.72 -28.06 -0.74
CA GLN A 164 -29.99 -27.55 -0.20
C GLN A 164 -29.77 -26.63 1.00
N TYR A 165 -28.81 -26.96 1.87
CA TYR A 165 -28.39 -26.09 2.96
C TYR A 165 -27.87 -24.75 2.41
N ALA A 166 -26.96 -24.79 1.43
CA ALA A 166 -26.44 -23.60 0.76
C ALA A 166 -27.56 -22.77 0.10
N ALA A 167 -28.61 -23.42 -0.42
CA ALA A 167 -29.75 -22.74 -1.04
C ALA A 167 -30.50 -21.82 -0.08
N PHE A 168 -30.59 -22.19 1.21
CA PHE A 168 -31.15 -21.33 2.24
C PHE A 168 -30.39 -20.00 2.36
N TRP A 169 -29.08 -20.05 2.14
CA TRP A 169 -28.18 -18.90 2.22
C TRP A 169 -28.10 -18.09 0.92
N GLY A 170 -28.98 -18.35 -0.05
CA GLY A 170 -29.06 -17.61 -1.31
C GLY A 170 -28.23 -18.17 -2.46
N VAL A 171 -27.59 -19.34 -2.28
CA VAL A 171 -26.90 -20.03 -3.37
C VAL A 171 -27.92 -20.65 -4.32
N ASN A 172 -27.81 -20.40 -5.62
CA ASN A 172 -28.65 -21.09 -6.61
C ASN A 172 -28.12 -22.51 -6.90
N PRO A 173 -28.81 -23.60 -6.52
CA PRO A 173 -28.29 -24.96 -6.70
C PRO A 173 -28.07 -25.35 -8.17
N SER A 174 -28.80 -24.73 -9.10
CA SER A 174 -28.65 -25.04 -10.54
C SER A 174 -27.29 -24.66 -11.09
N ASP A 175 -26.57 -23.77 -10.40
CA ASP A 175 -25.29 -23.23 -10.88
C ASP A 175 -24.12 -24.14 -10.49
N TRP A 176 -24.36 -25.22 -9.75
CA TRP A 176 -23.31 -26.02 -9.13
C TRP A 176 -23.40 -27.49 -9.48
N LYS A 177 -22.24 -28.13 -9.59
CA LYS A 177 -22.07 -29.56 -9.80
C LYS A 177 -21.10 -30.10 -8.78
N TRP A 178 -21.53 -31.11 -8.04
CA TRP A 178 -20.73 -31.79 -7.03
C TRP A 178 -19.39 -32.31 -7.61
N ALA A 179 -18.29 -32.01 -6.92
CA ALA A 179 -16.94 -32.32 -7.39
C ALA A 179 -16.50 -33.78 -7.10
N GLY A 180 -17.28 -34.54 -6.33
CA GLY A 180 -16.94 -35.90 -5.91
C GLY A 180 -16.76 -35.97 -4.40
N VAL A 181 -15.76 -36.67 -3.89
CA VAL A 181 -15.75 -37.07 -2.46
C VAL A 181 -15.76 -35.85 -1.50
N PRO A 182 -16.58 -35.88 -0.43
CA PRO A 182 -16.50 -34.91 0.65
C PRO A 182 -15.09 -34.87 1.26
N ASP A 183 -14.69 -33.71 1.76
CA ASP A 183 -13.40 -33.52 2.44
C ASP A 183 -13.35 -34.32 3.75
N GLU A 184 -12.14 -34.59 4.27
CA GLU A 184 -11.92 -35.31 5.53
C GLU A 184 -12.60 -34.62 6.73
N GLU A 185 -12.82 -33.30 6.63
CA GLU A 185 -13.51 -32.47 7.63
C GLU A 185 -15.05 -32.51 7.52
N GLY A 186 -15.60 -33.26 6.57
CA GLY A 186 -17.05 -33.39 6.34
C GLY A 186 -17.67 -32.24 5.52
N SER A 187 -16.85 -31.45 4.83
CA SER A 187 -17.31 -30.40 3.91
C SER A 187 -17.48 -30.92 2.48
N VAL A 188 -18.35 -30.28 1.70
CA VAL A 188 -18.64 -30.68 0.32
C VAL A 188 -18.26 -29.57 -0.65
N THR A 189 -17.44 -29.91 -1.65
CA THR A 189 -17.02 -28.99 -2.70
C THR A 189 -17.83 -29.20 -3.98
N TYR A 190 -18.20 -28.09 -4.62
CA TYR A 190 -18.90 -28.04 -5.89
C TYR A 190 -18.10 -27.20 -6.89
N SER A 191 -18.08 -27.66 -8.13
CA SER A 191 -17.63 -26.90 -9.30
C SER A 191 -18.79 -26.10 -9.89
N SER A 192 -18.51 -24.88 -10.34
CA SER A 192 -19.49 -24.07 -11.06
C SER A 192 -19.85 -24.71 -12.40
N ARG A 193 -21.12 -24.56 -12.81
CA ARG A 193 -21.61 -24.86 -14.16
C ARG A 193 -21.57 -23.66 -15.09
N LYS A 194 -21.30 -22.47 -14.55
CA LYS A 194 -21.01 -21.28 -15.37
C LYS A 194 -19.73 -21.53 -16.16
N ALA A 195 -19.55 -20.78 -17.24
CA ALA A 195 -18.34 -20.90 -18.03
C ALA A 195 -17.11 -20.48 -17.20
N ASP A 196 -16.01 -21.21 -17.41
CA ASP A 196 -14.68 -20.87 -16.89
C ASP A 196 -14.23 -19.52 -17.46
N ILE A 197 -13.42 -18.77 -16.70
CA ILE A 197 -12.81 -17.54 -17.17
C ILE A 197 -11.34 -17.81 -17.45
N GLY A 198 -11.01 -17.91 -18.74
CA GLY A 198 -9.73 -18.48 -19.16
C GLY A 198 -9.64 -19.94 -18.71
N GLU A 199 -8.69 -20.23 -17.83
CA GLU A 199 -8.51 -21.54 -17.19
C GLU A 199 -8.90 -21.53 -15.69
N ALA A 200 -9.34 -20.38 -15.18
CA ALA A 200 -9.80 -20.26 -13.80
C ALA A 200 -11.18 -20.91 -13.63
N LYS A 201 -11.37 -21.59 -12.50
CA LYS A 201 -12.61 -22.34 -12.21
C LYS A 201 -13.19 -21.92 -10.87
N LEU A 202 -14.46 -21.54 -10.88
CA LEU A 202 -15.16 -21.17 -9.67
C LEU A 202 -15.61 -22.40 -8.89
N TRP A 203 -15.36 -22.40 -7.58
CA TRP A 203 -15.81 -23.45 -6.66
C TRP A 203 -16.62 -22.89 -5.49
N LEU A 204 -17.43 -23.76 -4.89
CA LEU A 204 -18.22 -23.53 -3.69
C LEU A 204 -17.93 -24.66 -2.69
N LYS A 205 -17.56 -24.32 -1.47
CA LYS A 205 -17.35 -25.26 -0.35
C LYS A 205 -18.42 -25.02 0.71
N VAL A 206 -19.10 -26.10 1.10
CA VAL A 206 -20.20 -26.05 2.07
C VAL A 206 -19.91 -27.01 3.21
N SER A 207 -19.87 -26.49 4.43
CA SER A 207 -19.85 -27.29 5.65
C SER A 207 -21.22 -27.23 6.30
N MET A 208 -21.87 -28.38 6.45
CA MET A 208 -23.16 -28.45 7.14
C MET A 208 -22.95 -28.58 8.65
N PRO A 209 -23.72 -27.83 9.46
CA PRO A 209 -23.74 -28.01 10.90
C PRO A 209 -24.57 -29.24 11.30
N LYS A 210 -24.27 -29.79 12.49
CA LYS A 210 -25.00 -30.95 13.01
C LYS A 210 -26.49 -30.68 13.15
N GLY A 211 -27.29 -31.65 12.71
CA GLY A 211 -28.74 -31.64 12.91
C GLY A 211 -29.53 -30.79 11.90
N PHE A 212 -28.90 -30.32 10.81
CA PHE A 212 -29.63 -29.67 9.73
C PHE A 212 -30.56 -30.66 9.02
N GLU A 213 -31.88 -30.56 9.17
CA GLU A 213 -32.87 -31.34 8.41
C GLU A 213 -33.57 -30.47 7.36
N SER A 214 -33.70 -30.95 6.12
CA SER A 214 -34.30 -30.20 5.00
C SER A 214 -35.78 -29.88 5.18
N THR A 215 -36.43 -30.49 6.19
CA THR A 215 -37.86 -30.35 6.50
C THR A 215 -38.15 -29.49 7.73
N ALA A 216 -37.14 -28.94 8.42
CA ALA A 216 -37.30 -28.27 9.72
C ALA A 216 -36.87 -26.79 9.71
N SER A 217 -37.75 -25.94 10.29
CA SER A 217 -37.54 -24.54 10.71
C SER A 217 -37.34 -23.46 9.62
N SER A 218 -37.74 -22.24 9.95
CA SER A 218 -37.51 -21.01 9.18
C SER A 218 -36.06 -20.52 9.24
N PHE A 219 -35.26 -21.04 10.19
CA PHE A 219 -33.81 -20.82 10.30
C PHE A 219 -33.12 -22.17 10.49
N PRO A 220 -32.27 -22.61 9.55
CA PRO A 220 -31.48 -23.83 9.73
C PRO A 220 -30.43 -23.59 10.82
N PRO A 221 -29.97 -24.64 11.51
CA PRO A 221 -28.79 -24.53 12.36
C PRO A 221 -27.63 -24.00 11.51
N TRP A 222 -26.79 -23.16 12.11
CA TRP A 222 -25.63 -22.56 11.44
C TRP A 222 -24.33 -22.84 12.20
N GLN A 223 -24.42 -23.26 13.47
CA GLN A 223 -23.25 -23.40 14.32
C GLN A 223 -22.36 -24.58 13.87
N GLY A 224 -21.12 -24.31 13.51
CA GLY A 224 -20.16 -25.23 12.91
C GLY A 224 -20.28 -25.34 11.39
N GLY A 225 -21.15 -24.55 10.76
CA GLY A 225 -21.34 -24.53 9.31
C GLY A 225 -20.53 -23.45 8.59
N SER A 226 -20.48 -23.55 7.27
CA SER A 226 -19.94 -22.52 6.39
C SER A 226 -20.49 -22.64 4.97
N VAL A 227 -20.52 -21.52 4.25
CA VAL A 227 -20.76 -21.42 2.82
C VAL A 227 -19.74 -20.42 2.27
N VAL A 228 -18.71 -20.94 1.59
CA VAL A 228 -17.60 -20.13 1.08
C VAL A 228 -17.31 -20.46 -0.38
N TYR A 229 -16.86 -19.48 -1.14
CA TYR A 229 -16.48 -19.63 -2.54
C TYR A 229 -15.00 -19.30 -2.72
N GLY A 230 -14.46 -19.71 -3.86
CA GLY A 230 -13.14 -19.29 -4.31
C GLY A 230 -12.91 -19.70 -5.76
N VAL A 231 -11.69 -19.42 -6.22
CA VAL A 231 -11.31 -19.66 -7.60
C VAL A 231 -10.09 -20.56 -7.63
N ASP A 232 -10.21 -21.69 -8.31
CA ASP A 232 -9.05 -22.51 -8.66
C ASP A 232 -8.36 -21.87 -9.85
N LEU A 233 -7.14 -21.39 -9.63
CA LEU A 233 -6.30 -20.84 -10.67
C LEU A 233 -5.37 -21.92 -11.25
N PRO A 234 -4.92 -21.75 -12.50
CA PRO A 234 -3.99 -22.70 -13.12
C PRO A 234 -2.71 -22.85 -12.31
N GLU A 235 -2.24 -24.08 -12.11
CA GLU A 235 -1.01 -24.38 -11.35
C GLU A 235 0.21 -23.65 -11.92
N ALA A 236 0.26 -23.45 -13.24
CA ALA A 236 1.32 -22.68 -13.89
C ALA A 236 1.33 -21.20 -13.46
N PHE A 237 0.15 -20.62 -13.19
CA PHE A 237 0.03 -19.24 -12.72
C PHE A 237 0.36 -19.12 -11.24
N THR A 238 -0.22 -19.96 -10.39
CA THR A 238 0.06 -19.95 -8.94
C THR A 238 1.53 -20.28 -8.66
N GLY A 239 2.09 -21.27 -9.37
CA GLY A 239 3.52 -21.57 -9.33
C GLY A 239 4.40 -20.41 -9.77
N TYR A 240 3.97 -19.63 -10.78
CA TYR A 240 4.66 -18.41 -11.18
C TYR A 240 4.63 -17.33 -10.09
N ILE A 241 3.47 -17.06 -9.48
CA ILE A 241 3.31 -16.08 -8.40
C ILE A 241 4.16 -16.46 -7.17
N ASN A 242 4.07 -17.71 -6.72
CA ASN A 242 4.88 -18.23 -5.60
C ASN A 242 6.39 -18.02 -5.81
N VAL A 243 6.87 -18.21 -7.04
CA VAL A 243 8.27 -17.93 -7.39
C VAL A 243 8.57 -16.44 -7.29
N GLN A 244 7.70 -15.57 -7.82
CA GLN A 244 7.84 -14.12 -7.71
C GLN A 244 7.88 -13.67 -6.24
N GLU A 245 6.94 -14.10 -5.42
CA GLU A 245 6.88 -13.74 -4.00
C GLU A 245 8.11 -14.24 -3.21
N SER A 246 8.58 -15.45 -3.50
CA SER A 246 9.84 -15.95 -2.93
C SER A 246 11.04 -15.07 -3.29
N TRP A 247 11.09 -14.57 -4.54
CA TRP A 247 12.10 -13.61 -4.98
C TRP A 247 11.93 -12.26 -4.28
N ALA A 248 10.71 -11.74 -4.20
CA ALA A 248 10.40 -10.49 -3.50
C ALA A 248 10.86 -10.55 -2.04
N ALA A 249 10.53 -11.62 -1.31
CA ALA A 249 10.95 -11.80 0.08
C ALA A 249 12.48 -11.82 0.23
N LYS A 250 13.18 -12.59 -0.62
CA LYS A 250 14.66 -12.66 -0.61
C LYS A 250 15.30 -11.31 -0.95
N LEU A 251 14.78 -10.61 -1.97
CA LEU A 251 15.28 -9.31 -2.39
C LEU A 251 15.00 -8.22 -1.35
N SER A 252 13.86 -8.25 -0.67
CA SER A 252 13.55 -7.35 0.45
C SER A 252 14.55 -7.55 1.59
N VAL A 253 14.81 -8.79 2.00
CA VAL A 253 15.74 -9.06 3.12
C VAL A 253 17.19 -8.75 2.74
N LEU A 254 17.70 -9.34 1.67
CA LEU A 254 19.11 -9.26 1.28
C LEU A 254 19.46 -7.94 0.58
N GLY A 255 18.51 -7.39 -0.15
CA GLY A 255 18.68 -6.22 -1.00
C GLY A 255 18.24 -4.90 -0.37
N PHE A 256 17.38 -4.93 0.66
CA PHE A 256 16.94 -3.73 1.36
C PHE A 256 17.24 -3.77 2.85
N ILE A 257 16.68 -4.71 3.63
CA ILE A 257 16.78 -4.70 5.11
C ILE A 257 18.24 -4.77 5.58
N LEU A 258 19.03 -5.75 5.11
CA LEU A 258 20.42 -5.89 5.52
C LEU A 258 21.28 -4.68 5.10
N PRO A 259 21.25 -4.21 3.84
CA PRO A 259 21.92 -2.96 3.46
C PRO A 259 21.46 -1.73 4.25
N GLN A 260 20.19 -1.66 4.67
CA GLN A 260 19.67 -0.55 5.46
C GLN A 260 20.29 -0.51 6.86
N ILE A 261 20.52 -1.67 7.48
CA ILE A 261 21.27 -1.78 8.74
C ILE A 261 22.71 -1.30 8.54
N VAL A 262 23.35 -1.68 7.43
CA VAL A 262 24.71 -1.21 7.10
C VAL A 262 24.72 0.31 6.91
N LEU A 263 23.79 0.86 6.14
CA LEU A 263 23.64 2.31 5.95
C LEU A 263 23.40 3.02 7.28
N PHE A 264 22.66 2.40 8.21
CA PHE A 264 22.43 2.95 9.54
C PHE A 264 23.71 3.10 10.35
N ILE A 265 24.55 2.05 10.37
CA ILE A 265 25.86 2.11 11.03
C ILE A 265 26.73 3.19 10.38
N ILE A 266 26.75 3.27 9.05
CA ILE A 266 27.50 4.30 8.32
C ILE A 266 26.96 5.70 8.65
N ALA A 267 25.65 5.89 8.78
CA ALA A 267 25.04 7.18 9.13
C ALA A 267 25.48 7.68 10.50
N ILE A 268 25.60 6.78 11.48
CA ILE A 268 26.13 7.09 12.81
C ILE A 268 27.60 7.53 12.71
N ILE A 269 28.43 6.76 11.98
CA ILE A 269 29.85 7.07 11.79
C ILE A 269 30.04 8.43 11.11
N TYR A 270 29.28 8.70 10.05
CA TYR A 270 29.36 9.97 9.30
C TYR A 270 28.83 11.15 10.11
N THR A 271 27.82 10.93 10.95
CA THR A 271 27.36 11.95 11.90
C THR A 271 28.48 12.36 12.87
N GLY A 272 29.24 11.41 13.42
CA GLY A 272 30.37 11.70 14.30
C GLY A 272 31.55 12.37 13.58
N THR A 273 31.97 11.81 12.45
CA THR A 273 33.15 12.30 11.69
C THR A 273 32.91 13.64 10.98
N HIS A 274 31.67 13.94 10.61
CA HIS A 274 31.30 15.18 9.91
C HIS A 274 30.49 16.14 10.79
N GLY A 275 30.40 15.88 12.10
CA GLY A 275 29.67 16.67 13.08
C GLY A 275 30.07 18.15 13.10
N GLY A 276 31.35 18.46 12.82
CA GLY A 276 31.86 19.83 12.75
C GLY A 276 31.29 20.67 11.60
N HIS A 277 30.70 20.04 10.58
CA HIS A 277 30.11 20.73 9.43
C HIS A 277 28.59 20.86 9.51
N THR A 278 27.96 20.30 10.55
CA THR A 278 26.50 20.24 10.71
C THR A 278 26.08 20.68 12.11
N SER A 279 24.79 20.55 12.41
CA SER A 279 24.28 20.69 13.78
C SER A 279 23.52 19.44 14.14
N TYR A 280 23.80 18.86 15.31
CA TYR A 280 23.06 17.72 15.86
C TYR A 280 21.58 18.02 16.14
N ARG A 281 21.17 19.29 16.13
CA ARG A 281 19.75 19.65 16.18
C ARG A 281 19.03 19.46 14.84
N ARG A 282 19.76 19.22 13.75
CA ARG A 282 19.17 18.89 12.45
C ARG A 282 18.52 17.52 12.51
N GLY A 283 17.47 17.33 11.71
CA GLY A 283 16.79 16.03 11.62
C GLY A 283 15.84 15.74 12.78
N ILE A 284 16.09 16.20 14.02
CA ILE A 284 15.26 15.86 15.20
C ILE A 284 13.77 16.03 14.92
N PHE A 285 13.37 17.23 14.48
CA PHE A 285 11.96 17.51 14.19
C PHE A 285 11.40 16.58 13.11
N LEU A 286 12.11 16.39 11.99
CA LEU A 286 11.62 15.57 10.88
C LEU A 286 11.56 14.09 11.24
N SER A 287 12.50 13.58 12.03
CA SER A 287 12.48 12.20 12.53
C SER A 287 11.39 11.95 13.55
N VAL A 288 11.16 12.90 14.48
CA VAL A 288 10.05 12.80 15.44
C VAL A 288 8.71 12.89 14.72
N LEU A 289 8.58 13.82 13.76
CA LEU A 289 7.37 13.94 12.94
C LEU A 289 7.11 12.66 12.15
N PHE A 290 8.12 12.13 11.47
CA PHE A 290 8.07 10.84 10.77
C PHE A 290 7.56 9.73 11.69
N PHE A 291 8.16 9.58 12.88
CA PHE A 291 7.77 8.53 13.82
C PHE A 291 6.32 8.71 14.31
N ALA A 292 5.95 9.93 14.71
CA ALA A 292 4.63 10.22 15.22
C ALA A 292 3.54 9.97 14.16
N LEU A 293 3.80 10.37 12.92
CA LEU A 293 2.89 10.12 11.79
C LEU A 293 2.76 8.62 11.50
N TYR A 294 3.87 7.90 11.33
CA TYR A 294 3.82 6.45 11.08
C TYR A 294 3.16 5.67 12.22
N ALA A 295 3.48 6.00 13.46
CA ALA A 295 2.85 5.38 14.63
C ALA A 295 1.34 5.61 14.62
N GLY A 296 0.89 6.85 14.40
CA GLY A 296 -0.54 7.17 14.28
C GLY A 296 -1.22 6.44 13.12
N LEU A 297 -0.56 6.37 11.96
CA LEU A 297 -1.06 5.67 10.77
C LEU A 297 -1.09 4.15 10.96
N THR A 298 -0.20 3.58 11.76
CA THR A 298 -0.22 2.15 12.12
C THR A 298 -1.52 1.79 12.82
N PHE A 299 -1.94 2.61 13.80
CA PHE A 299 -3.23 2.41 14.46
C PHE A 299 -4.40 2.65 13.50
N ASN A 300 -4.26 3.60 12.57
CA ASN A 300 -5.26 3.83 11.52
C ASN A 300 -5.44 2.62 10.59
N MET A 301 -4.37 1.87 10.33
CA MET A 301 -4.32 0.71 9.43
C MET A 301 -4.42 -0.65 10.14
N LEU A 302 -4.87 -0.68 11.41
CA LEU A 302 -5.01 -1.93 12.16
C LEU A 302 -5.86 -3.00 11.43
N PRO A 303 -6.97 -2.67 10.75
CA PRO A 303 -7.70 -3.63 9.91
C PRO A 303 -6.85 -4.20 8.77
N GLY A 304 -5.99 -3.38 8.15
CA GLY A 304 -5.07 -3.82 7.10
C GLY A 304 -3.98 -4.76 7.60
N LEU A 305 -3.46 -4.51 8.81
CA LEU A 305 -2.53 -5.44 9.48
C LEU A 305 -3.20 -6.79 9.74
N ARG A 306 -4.49 -6.79 10.09
CA ARG A 306 -5.27 -8.01 10.27
C ARG A 306 -5.52 -8.74 8.95
N ALA A 307 -5.77 -8.01 7.86
CA ALA A 307 -5.90 -8.60 6.52
C ALA A 307 -4.63 -9.38 6.12
N GLY A 308 -3.45 -8.86 6.49
CA GLY A 308 -2.16 -9.51 6.19
C GLY A 308 -1.91 -10.82 6.94
N THR A 309 -2.58 -11.07 8.06
CA THR A 309 -2.49 -12.32 8.82
C THR A 309 -3.80 -13.12 8.76
N TRP A 310 -4.64 -12.86 7.75
CA TRP A 310 -5.97 -13.45 7.69
C TRP A 310 -5.92 -14.98 7.59
N GLU A 311 -5.01 -15.51 6.77
CA GLU A 311 -4.81 -16.95 6.58
C GLU A 311 -4.12 -17.64 7.79
N GLU A 312 -3.32 -16.91 8.56
CA GLU A 312 -2.54 -17.45 9.70
C GLU A 312 -3.36 -17.57 11.01
N GLY A 313 -4.59 -17.04 11.04
CA GLY A 313 -5.52 -17.12 12.18
C GLY A 313 -5.53 -15.89 13.09
N ILE A 314 -6.74 -15.41 13.39
CA ILE A 314 -7.04 -14.07 13.96
C ILE A 314 -6.50 -13.83 15.40
N SER A 315 -6.16 -14.85 16.18
CA SER A 315 -6.10 -14.73 17.66
C SER A 315 -4.78 -14.24 18.29
N LEU A 316 -3.67 -14.15 17.55
CA LEU A 316 -2.35 -13.79 18.12
C LEU A 316 -1.67 -12.56 17.48
N GLY A 317 -2.17 -12.05 16.36
CA GLY A 317 -1.41 -11.17 15.46
C GLY A 317 -1.39 -9.67 15.79
N ASN A 318 -2.51 -9.08 16.22
CA ASN A 318 -2.66 -7.61 16.18
C ASN A 318 -1.68 -6.85 17.08
N ASN A 319 -1.57 -7.23 18.35
CA ASN A 319 -0.71 -6.54 19.31
C ASN A 319 0.78 -6.75 18.99
N LEU A 320 1.16 -7.96 18.56
CA LEU A 320 2.53 -8.27 18.15
C LEU A 320 2.93 -7.49 16.89
N ASN A 321 2.04 -7.42 15.89
CA ASN A 321 2.25 -6.66 14.66
C ASN A 321 2.39 -5.16 14.94
N ILE A 322 1.57 -4.59 15.82
CA ILE A 322 1.71 -3.19 16.25
C ILE A 322 3.07 -2.97 16.91
N VAL A 323 3.45 -3.79 17.88
CA VAL A 323 4.73 -3.63 18.60
C VAL A 323 5.91 -3.73 17.65
N PHE A 324 5.92 -4.74 16.77
CA PHE A 324 6.97 -4.92 15.77
C PHE A 324 7.05 -3.74 14.79
N SER A 325 5.89 -3.24 14.33
CA SER A 325 5.79 -2.06 13.46
C SER A 325 6.35 -0.82 14.14
N LEU A 326 5.96 -0.55 15.39
CA LEU A 326 6.45 0.60 16.17
C LEU A 326 7.97 0.52 16.42
N ILE A 327 8.52 -0.65 16.71
CA ILE A 327 9.97 -0.84 16.84
C ILE A 327 10.66 -0.54 15.51
N THR A 328 10.13 -1.05 14.41
CA THR A 328 10.68 -0.83 13.05
C THR A 328 10.65 0.64 12.67
N TYR A 329 9.53 1.33 12.87
CA TYR A 329 9.42 2.77 12.60
C TYR A 329 10.30 3.59 13.55
N GLY A 330 10.47 3.16 14.80
CA GLY A 330 11.43 3.75 15.74
C GLY A 330 12.86 3.66 15.21
N ALA A 331 13.29 2.49 14.76
CA ALA A 331 14.60 2.29 14.14
C ALA A 331 14.76 3.14 12.87
N MET A 332 13.75 3.19 12.00
CA MET A 332 13.75 4.04 10.79
C MET A 332 13.79 5.52 11.11
N ALA A 333 13.14 5.98 12.18
CA ALA A 333 13.19 7.37 12.62
C ALA A 333 14.59 7.77 13.09
N VAL A 334 15.25 6.88 13.84
CA VAL A 334 16.64 7.05 14.29
C VAL A 334 17.58 7.05 13.08
N LEU A 335 17.42 6.13 12.14
CA LEU A 335 18.16 6.14 10.88
C LEU A 335 17.95 7.44 10.09
N THR A 336 16.71 7.91 9.99
CA THR A 336 16.37 9.19 9.33
C THR A 336 17.10 10.35 10.00
N TYR A 337 17.19 10.34 11.33
CA TYR A 337 17.89 11.38 12.10
C TYR A 337 19.39 11.39 11.77
N PHE A 338 20.06 10.24 11.88
CA PHE A 338 21.50 10.15 11.57
C PHE A 338 21.79 10.42 10.10
N SER A 339 20.91 9.99 9.19
CA SER A 339 21.01 10.31 7.76
C SER A 339 20.90 11.82 7.51
N ALA A 340 19.98 12.50 8.21
CA ALA A 340 19.83 13.95 8.11
C ALA A 340 21.08 14.71 8.60
N VAL A 341 21.62 14.33 9.77
CA VAL A 341 22.79 15.00 10.37
C VAL A 341 24.05 14.70 9.57
N GLY A 342 24.34 13.41 9.35
CA GLY A 342 25.51 12.94 8.61
C GLY A 342 25.50 13.38 7.15
N GLY A 343 24.35 13.31 6.48
CA GLY A 343 24.18 13.76 5.09
C GLY A 343 24.45 15.25 4.93
N ASP A 344 23.85 16.11 5.77
CA ASP A 344 24.12 17.55 5.71
C ASP A 344 25.59 17.90 6.00
N GLY A 345 26.19 17.25 7.00
CA GLY A 345 27.60 17.45 7.33
C GLY A 345 28.52 17.03 6.19
N LEU A 346 28.22 15.89 5.57
CA LEU A 346 28.99 15.33 4.45
C LEU A 346 28.91 16.23 3.20
N TRP A 347 27.73 16.70 2.82
CA TRP A 347 27.63 17.61 1.66
C TRP A 347 28.38 18.92 1.90
N LYS A 348 28.30 19.47 3.12
CA LYS A 348 29.01 20.70 3.48
C LYS A 348 30.51 20.53 3.55
N SER A 349 31.03 19.40 4.02
CA SER A 349 32.47 19.11 3.96
C SER A 349 32.96 19.03 2.50
N MET A 350 32.09 18.61 1.58
CA MET A 350 32.34 18.64 0.13
C MET A 350 32.06 20.02 -0.51
N GLY A 351 31.84 21.07 0.29
CA GLY A 351 31.65 22.44 -0.18
C GLY A 351 30.28 22.74 -0.79
N ARG A 352 29.27 21.89 -0.55
CA ARG A 352 27.89 22.07 -1.05
C ARG A 352 26.90 22.14 0.11
N SER A 353 26.07 23.18 0.13
CA SER A 353 24.93 23.24 1.05
C SER A 353 23.65 22.97 0.28
N LEU A 354 23.09 21.77 0.46
CA LEU A 354 21.84 21.34 -0.20
C LEU A 354 20.60 21.57 0.66
N TRP A 355 20.78 21.90 1.94
CA TRP A 355 19.70 22.06 2.91
C TRP A 355 19.82 23.36 3.69
N PRO A 356 19.01 24.39 3.35
CA PRO A 356 19.02 25.68 4.04
C PRO A 356 18.54 25.56 5.49
N ARG A 357 18.95 26.50 6.34
CA ARG A 357 18.60 26.51 7.77
C ARG A 357 17.41 27.42 8.03
N TRP A 358 16.54 27.02 8.95
CA TRP A 358 15.49 27.90 9.52
C TRP A 358 16.02 29.27 9.98
N LYS A 359 17.28 29.29 10.45
CA LYS A 359 17.92 30.51 10.93
C LYS A 359 18.48 31.44 9.84
N GLU A 360 18.59 30.98 8.61
CA GLU A 360 19.07 31.79 7.50
C GLU A 360 18.00 32.80 7.06
N SER A 361 18.43 33.99 6.66
CA SER A 361 17.56 34.98 6.04
C SER A 361 17.04 34.43 4.71
N GLY A 362 15.74 34.58 4.45
CA GLY A 362 15.11 34.06 3.23
C GLY A 362 14.73 32.57 3.25
N TYR A 363 14.80 31.89 4.42
CA TYR A 363 14.40 30.48 4.51
C TYR A 363 12.93 30.26 4.13
N GLY A 364 12.01 31.07 4.63
CA GLY A 364 10.60 30.97 4.28
C GLY A 364 10.38 31.09 2.76
N GLU A 365 10.99 32.08 2.12
CA GLU A 365 10.91 32.28 0.68
C GLU A 365 11.54 31.11 -0.10
N ALA A 366 12.63 30.54 0.43
CA ALA A 366 13.25 29.36 -0.14
C ALA A 366 12.31 28.14 -0.07
N VAL A 367 11.60 27.94 1.05
CA VAL A 367 10.59 26.87 1.18
C VAL A 367 9.44 27.07 0.20
N LEU A 368 8.88 28.27 0.12
CA LEU A 368 7.78 28.56 -0.81
C LEU A 368 8.18 28.33 -2.27
N ARG A 369 9.42 28.73 -2.63
CA ARG A 369 9.99 28.44 -3.95
C ARG A 369 10.18 26.94 -4.17
N SER A 370 10.75 26.23 -3.20
CA SER A 370 10.96 24.79 -3.26
C SER A 370 9.66 24.00 -3.37
N MET A 371 8.60 24.44 -2.69
CA MET A 371 7.25 23.87 -2.85
C MET A 371 6.76 24.04 -4.28
N ARG A 372 6.81 25.28 -4.81
CA ARG A 372 6.39 25.54 -6.20
C ARG A 372 7.19 24.69 -7.19
N GLU A 373 8.51 24.68 -7.06
CA GLU A 373 9.39 23.85 -7.89
C GLU A 373 9.04 22.37 -7.75
N GLY A 374 8.75 21.90 -6.54
CA GLY A 374 8.33 20.55 -6.23
C GLY A 374 7.13 20.09 -7.06
N TYR A 375 6.07 20.91 -7.18
CA TYR A 375 4.91 20.59 -8.03
C TYR A 375 5.28 20.38 -9.50
N PHE A 376 6.07 21.30 -10.08
CA PHE A 376 6.47 21.14 -11.48
C PHE A 376 7.29 19.87 -11.70
N LEU A 377 8.19 19.55 -10.76
CA LEU A 377 8.99 18.33 -10.81
C LEU A 377 8.14 17.07 -10.58
N ALA A 378 7.14 17.13 -9.70
CA ALA A 378 6.20 16.03 -9.47
C ALA A 378 5.43 15.67 -10.75
N PHE A 379 4.99 16.65 -11.54
CA PHE A 379 4.35 16.39 -12.83
C PHE A 379 5.30 15.73 -13.85
N ILE A 380 6.59 16.07 -13.83
CA ILE A 380 7.59 15.36 -14.64
C ILE A 380 7.73 13.92 -14.15
N LEU A 381 7.77 13.71 -12.84
CA LEU A 381 7.88 12.38 -12.22
C LEU A 381 6.65 11.51 -12.54
N LEU A 382 5.44 12.05 -12.43
CA LEU A 382 4.19 11.36 -12.78
C LEU A 382 4.21 10.88 -14.23
N GLY A 383 4.58 11.76 -15.16
CA GLY A 383 4.66 11.40 -16.58
C GLY A 383 5.77 10.38 -16.86
N ALA A 384 6.93 10.53 -16.23
CA ALA A 384 8.03 9.57 -16.36
C ALA A 384 7.64 8.19 -15.82
N GLN A 385 7.04 8.13 -14.63
CA GLN A 385 6.56 6.90 -14.01
C GLN A 385 5.50 6.22 -14.88
N SER A 386 4.50 6.97 -15.33
CA SER A 386 3.43 6.47 -16.20
C SER A 386 3.99 5.87 -17.49
N PHE A 387 4.92 6.58 -18.12
CA PHE A 387 5.57 6.11 -19.34
C PHE A 387 6.42 4.86 -19.11
N ILE A 388 7.20 4.82 -18.03
CA ILE A 388 8.04 3.66 -17.70
C ILE A 388 7.16 2.42 -17.46
N LEU A 389 6.10 2.54 -16.66
CA LEU A 389 5.19 1.44 -16.37
C LEU A 389 4.49 0.94 -17.63
N LEU A 390 4.01 1.84 -18.49
CA LEU A 390 3.40 1.45 -19.78
C LEU A 390 4.40 0.69 -20.67
N VAL A 391 5.66 1.14 -20.72
CA VAL A 391 6.70 0.43 -21.47
C VAL A 391 6.94 -0.95 -20.88
N LEU A 392 7.01 -1.09 -19.56
CA LEU A 392 7.23 -2.39 -18.89
C LEU A 392 6.03 -3.34 -19.09
N GLU A 393 4.80 -2.82 -19.07
CA GLU A 393 3.59 -3.57 -19.38
C GLU A 393 3.65 -4.10 -20.82
N LYS A 394 3.91 -3.23 -21.80
CA LYS A 394 3.92 -3.62 -23.22
C LYS A 394 5.15 -4.41 -23.67
N SER A 395 6.27 -4.32 -22.95
CA SER A 395 7.52 -5.01 -23.33
C SER A 395 7.80 -6.27 -22.53
N LEU A 396 7.56 -6.25 -21.21
CA LEU A 396 7.87 -7.35 -20.30
C LEU A 396 6.60 -8.05 -19.79
N GLY A 397 5.42 -7.61 -20.21
CA GLY A 397 4.14 -8.18 -19.77
C GLY A 397 3.90 -7.94 -18.28
N SER A 398 4.36 -6.81 -17.74
CA SER A 398 4.14 -6.52 -16.32
C SER A 398 2.66 -6.26 -16.04
N PHE A 399 2.16 -6.80 -14.94
CA PHE A 399 0.79 -6.66 -14.49
C PHE A 399 0.74 -6.40 -12.98
N ALA A 400 -0.36 -5.84 -12.51
CA ALA A 400 -0.60 -5.59 -11.09
C ALA A 400 -1.71 -6.49 -10.55
N SER A 401 -1.68 -6.72 -9.24
CA SER A 401 -2.70 -7.41 -8.44
C SER A 401 -3.12 -6.49 -7.27
N SER A 402 -4.20 -6.84 -6.59
CA SER A 402 -4.68 -6.12 -5.40
C SER A 402 -3.94 -6.56 -4.13
N ASP A 403 -3.81 -5.64 -3.17
CA ASP A 403 -3.27 -5.90 -1.84
C ASP A 403 -4.15 -5.25 -0.77
N ALA A 404 -4.88 -6.07 -0.01
CA ALA A 404 -5.78 -5.60 1.04
C ALA A 404 -5.04 -4.93 2.22
N THR A 405 -3.76 -5.24 2.45
CA THR A 405 -2.99 -4.70 3.58
C THR A 405 -2.71 -3.20 3.43
N GLN A 406 -2.71 -2.71 2.18
CA GLN A 406 -2.47 -1.31 1.82
C GLN A 406 -3.74 -0.59 1.34
N SER A 407 -4.88 -1.28 1.39
CA SER A 407 -6.17 -0.74 0.99
C SER A 407 -6.64 0.38 1.92
N MET A 408 -7.20 1.45 1.36
CA MET A 408 -7.80 2.52 2.14
C MET A 408 -9.13 2.11 2.78
N TYR A 409 -9.80 1.05 2.29
CA TYR A 409 -10.93 0.41 2.96
C TYR A 409 -10.56 -0.20 4.31
N ASN A 410 -9.27 -0.44 4.53
CA ASN A 410 -8.69 -0.93 5.78
C ASN A 410 -8.12 0.19 6.67
N MET A 411 -8.44 1.46 6.36
CA MET A 411 -8.18 2.60 7.23
C MET A 411 -9.41 2.96 8.07
N SER A 412 -9.21 3.19 9.38
CA SER A 412 -10.26 3.70 10.27
C SER A 412 -10.64 5.15 9.93
N ILE A 413 -9.69 5.93 9.45
CA ILE A 413 -9.85 7.30 8.98
C ILE A 413 -9.13 7.40 7.62
N PRO A 414 -9.82 7.09 6.50
CA PRO A 414 -9.22 7.12 5.16
C PRO A 414 -8.62 8.48 4.77
N LEU A 415 -9.19 9.58 5.29
CA LEU A 415 -8.68 10.94 5.07
C LEU A 415 -7.25 11.19 5.59
N LEU A 416 -6.68 10.28 6.38
CA LEU A 416 -5.28 10.35 6.82
C LEU A 416 -4.29 9.73 5.82
N LEU A 417 -4.76 9.02 4.79
CA LEU A 417 -3.93 8.41 3.74
C LEU A 417 -2.85 9.38 3.21
N PRO A 418 -3.14 10.66 2.89
CA PRO A 418 -2.14 11.58 2.34
C PRO A 418 -0.97 11.90 3.29
N LEU A 419 -1.07 11.59 4.58
CA LEU A 419 0.04 11.77 5.52
C LEU A 419 1.16 10.74 5.28
N LEU A 420 0.87 9.59 4.66
CA LEU A 420 1.89 8.63 4.25
C LEU A 420 2.87 9.23 3.22
N ALA A 421 2.41 10.13 2.36
CA ALA A 421 3.27 10.85 1.41
C ALA A 421 4.38 11.64 2.12
N TRP A 422 4.08 12.27 3.26
CA TRP A 422 5.10 12.97 4.07
C TRP A 422 6.07 12.02 4.73
N CYS A 423 5.54 10.93 5.28
CA CYS A 423 6.33 9.88 5.87
C CYS A 423 7.39 9.38 4.88
N ALA A 424 6.96 8.93 3.69
CA ALA A 424 7.83 8.45 2.62
C ALA A 424 8.81 9.56 2.15
N GLY A 425 8.29 10.71 1.74
CA GLY A 425 9.09 11.80 1.20
C GLY A 425 10.13 12.36 2.18
N ILE A 426 9.86 12.38 3.49
CA ILE A 426 10.85 12.80 4.49
C ILE A 426 11.92 11.73 4.67
N SER A 427 11.54 10.47 4.96
CA SER A 427 12.54 9.45 5.27
C SER A 427 13.40 9.12 4.08
N GLU A 428 12.80 8.89 2.91
CA GLU A 428 13.50 8.35 1.76
C GLU A 428 14.41 9.37 1.09
N GLU A 429 14.04 10.65 1.10
CA GLU A 429 14.89 11.72 0.60
C GLU A 429 16.07 11.99 1.53
N LEU A 430 15.88 11.87 2.85
CA LEU A 430 16.99 12.03 3.80
C LEU A 430 17.94 10.82 3.79
N GLN A 431 17.41 9.60 3.71
CA GLN A 431 18.18 8.36 3.74
C GLN A 431 18.87 8.08 2.40
N SER A 432 18.10 7.98 1.31
CA SER A 432 18.64 7.54 0.02
C SER A 432 19.32 8.69 -0.73
N ARG A 433 18.70 9.88 -0.75
CA ARG A 433 19.21 11.00 -1.56
C ARG A 433 20.25 11.82 -0.81
N LEU A 434 19.88 12.44 0.31
CA LEU A 434 20.79 13.31 1.05
C LEU A 434 21.98 12.52 1.59
N PHE A 435 21.73 11.44 2.31
CA PHE A 435 22.80 10.65 2.92
C PHE A 435 23.43 9.66 1.93
N GLY A 436 22.63 8.77 1.33
CA GLY A 436 23.11 7.72 0.44
C GLY A 436 23.94 8.23 -0.73
N ILE A 437 23.40 9.14 -1.56
CA ILE A 437 24.17 9.74 -2.69
C ILE A 437 25.40 10.46 -2.16
N GLY A 438 25.31 11.14 -1.02
CA GLY A 438 26.43 11.83 -0.39
C GLY A 438 27.60 10.89 -0.09
N VAL A 439 27.31 9.74 0.54
CA VAL A 439 28.29 8.72 0.91
C VAL A 439 28.94 8.11 -0.32
N PHE A 440 28.14 7.59 -1.26
CA PHE A 440 28.68 6.95 -2.47
C PHE A 440 29.46 7.95 -3.33
N ARG A 441 29.01 9.20 -3.41
CA ARG A 441 29.78 10.26 -4.08
C ARG A 441 31.12 10.49 -3.39
N SER A 442 31.14 10.56 -2.06
CA SER A 442 32.37 10.71 -1.28
C SER A 442 33.34 9.57 -1.54
N TRP A 443 32.85 8.33 -1.62
CA TRP A 443 33.67 7.15 -1.90
C TRP A 443 34.20 7.14 -3.34
N PHE A 444 33.34 7.38 -4.33
CA PHE A 444 33.75 7.33 -5.74
C PHE A 444 34.67 8.49 -6.11
N VAL A 445 34.30 9.73 -5.76
CA VAL A 445 35.12 10.91 -6.07
C VAL A 445 36.38 10.94 -5.20
N GLY A 446 36.27 10.60 -3.91
CA GLY A 446 37.41 10.53 -3.00
C GLY A 446 38.38 9.40 -3.37
N GLY A 447 37.86 8.25 -3.77
CA GLY A 447 38.64 7.12 -4.29
C GLY A 447 39.37 7.49 -5.57
N ALA A 448 38.69 8.13 -6.53
CA ALA A 448 39.32 8.64 -7.75
C ALA A 448 40.41 9.68 -7.45
N ARG A 449 40.18 10.59 -6.50
CA ARG A 449 41.18 11.56 -6.04
C ARG A 449 42.41 10.87 -5.45
N LYS A 450 42.20 9.85 -4.61
CA LYS A 450 43.29 9.06 -3.98
C LYS A 450 44.08 8.28 -5.04
N LEU A 451 43.40 7.66 -5.99
CA LEU A 451 44.00 6.88 -7.07
C LEU A 451 44.82 7.76 -8.03
N LEU A 452 44.26 8.90 -8.44
CA LEU A 452 44.89 9.82 -9.39
C LEU A 452 45.93 10.74 -8.72
N ARG A 453 45.99 10.79 -7.38
CA ARG A 453 46.80 11.71 -6.57
C ARG A 453 46.63 13.19 -6.96
N ARG A 454 45.48 13.54 -7.56
CA ARG A 454 45.09 14.88 -8.02
C ARG A 454 43.57 15.00 -8.05
N GLU A 455 43.06 16.22 -8.14
CA GLU A 455 41.62 16.41 -8.30
C GLU A 455 41.11 15.81 -9.63
N PRO A 456 40.05 14.98 -9.60
CA PRO A 456 39.42 14.49 -10.82
C PRO A 456 38.93 15.62 -11.72
N SER A 457 38.92 15.39 -13.02
CA SER A 457 38.37 16.37 -13.97
C SER A 457 36.88 16.62 -13.69
N ARG A 458 36.38 17.81 -14.07
CA ARG A 458 34.95 18.14 -13.92
C ARG A 458 34.03 17.09 -14.56
N ARG A 459 34.40 16.57 -15.73
CA ARG A 459 33.65 15.50 -16.42
C ARG A 459 33.62 14.22 -15.59
N THR A 460 34.78 13.80 -15.08
CA THR A 460 34.90 12.64 -14.19
C THR A 460 34.06 12.80 -12.93
N THR A 461 34.10 13.96 -12.27
CA THR A 461 33.29 14.21 -11.06
C THR A 461 31.79 14.14 -11.35
N ILE A 462 31.34 14.66 -12.51
CA ILE A 462 29.92 14.57 -12.91
C ILE A 462 29.52 13.11 -13.09
N ILE A 463 30.29 12.35 -13.88
CA ILE A 463 30.01 10.92 -14.13
C ILE A 463 29.97 10.13 -12.82
N LEU A 464 30.97 10.29 -11.95
CA LEU A 464 31.02 9.59 -10.66
C LEU A 464 29.90 10.03 -9.72
N THR A 465 29.47 11.30 -9.78
CA THR A 465 28.31 11.77 -8.99
C THR A 465 27.01 11.17 -9.52
N THR A 466 26.86 11.03 -10.85
CA THR A 466 25.71 10.36 -11.45
C THR A 466 25.69 8.87 -11.11
N ILE A 467 26.83 8.18 -11.18
CA ILE A 467 26.95 6.77 -10.78
C ILE A 467 26.66 6.59 -9.28
N ALA A 468 27.00 7.56 -8.43
CA ALA A 468 26.68 7.54 -7.01
C ALA A 468 25.18 7.53 -6.68
N ILE A 469 24.31 7.80 -7.65
CA ILE A 469 22.86 7.67 -7.49
C ILE A 469 22.42 6.20 -7.50
N VAL A 470 23.12 5.35 -8.25
CA VAL A 470 22.71 3.96 -8.48
C VAL A 470 22.63 3.13 -7.20
N PRO A 471 23.65 3.09 -6.32
CA PRO A 471 23.55 2.23 -5.14
C PRO A 471 22.38 2.57 -4.21
N PRO A 472 22.18 3.81 -3.73
CA PRO A 472 21.04 4.11 -2.89
C PRO A 472 19.70 4.04 -3.65
N GLY A 473 19.69 4.30 -4.97
CA GLY A 473 18.51 4.12 -5.81
C GLY A 473 18.10 2.65 -5.94
N LEU A 474 19.06 1.74 -6.06
CA LEU A 474 18.82 0.30 -6.08
C LEU A 474 18.33 -0.21 -4.73
N LEU A 475 18.95 0.21 -3.63
CA LEU A 475 18.49 -0.13 -2.28
C LEU A 475 17.05 0.33 -2.05
N TRP A 476 16.74 1.57 -2.45
CA TRP A 476 15.38 2.10 -2.40
C TRP A 476 14.41 1.25 -3.24
N ALA A 477 14.76 0.93 -4.48
CA ALA A 477 13.93 0.11 -5.36
C ALA A 477 13.68 -1.30 -4.80
N LEU A 478 14.70 -1.92 -4.20
CA LEU A 478 14.61 -3.23 -3.54
C LEU A 478 13.74 -3.20 -2.28
N GLY A 479 13.49 -2.03 -1.69
CA GLY A 479 12.52 -1.88 -0.60
C GLY A 479 11.06 -1.93 -1.04
N HIS A 480 10.80 -1.89 -2.36
CA HIS A 480 9.44 -1.81 -2.94
C HIS A 480 9.07 -3.02 -3.80
N VAL A 481 9.90 -4.06 -3.78
CA VAL A 481 9.68 -5.32 -4.50
C VAL A 481 8.57 -6.16 -3.91
N GLY A 482 8.11 -5.83 -2.70
CA GLY A 482 6.98 -6.48 -2.04
C GLY A 482 5.61 -5.97 -2.49
N TYR A 483 5.53 -4.97 -3.37
CA TYR A 483 4.25 -4.58 -3.94
C TYR A 483 3.77 -5.61 -4.96
N ALA A 484 2.44 -5.77 -5.05
CA ALA A 484 1.75 -6.71 -5.93
C ALA A 484 1.84 -6.31 -7.43
N ILE A 485 3.06 -6.17 -7.93
CA ILE A 485 3.40 -5.82 -9.30
C ILE A 485 4.41 -6.85 -9.81
N TYR A 486 4.01 -7.59 -10.82
CA TYR A 486 4.73 -8.74 -11.32
C TYR A 486 5.15 -8.53 -12.78
N PRO A 487 6.32 -9.06 -13.20
CA PRO A 487 7.34 -9.71 -12.38
C PRO A 487 8.05 -8.73 -11.44
N VAL A 488 8.64 -9.24 -10.36
CA VAL A 488 9.21 -8.43 -9.26
C VAL A 488 10.24 -7.39 -9.71
N TYR A 489 11.02 -7.72 -10.74
CA TYR A 489 12.03 -6.80 -11.28
C TYR A 489 11.43 -5.55 -11.95
N THR A 490 10.13 -5.52 -12.24
CA THR A 490 9.42 -4.34 -12.78
C THR A 490 9.63 -3.13 -11.88
N ARG A 491 9.38 -3.30 -10.56
CA ARG A 491 9.60 -2.23 -9.57
C ARG A 491 11.06 -1.84 -9.44
N VAL A 492 11.97 -2.80 -9.58
CA VAL A 492 13.41 -2.51 -9.56
C VAL A 492 13.80 -1.61 -10.73
N ILE A 493 13.37 -1.95 -11.95
CA ILE A 493 13.68 -1.16 -13.15
C ILE A 493 13.07 0.25 -13.04
N GLU A 494 11.78 0.32 -12.70
CA GLU A 494 11.05 1.57 -12.55
C GLU A 494 11.73 2.51 -11.55
N LEU A 495 11.94 2.04 -10.32
CA LEU A 495 12.40 2.89 -9.24
C LEU A 495 13.89 3.23 -9.36
N VAL A 496 14.72 2.39 -10.00
CA VAL A 496 16.09 2.78 -10.34
C VAL A 496 16.09 3.93 -11.36
N LEU A 497 15.24 3.88 -12.39
CA LEU A 497 15.11 4.99 -13.36
C LEU A 497 14.59 6.26 -12.67
N MET A 498 13.60 6.13 -11.79
CA MET A 498 13.08 7.26 -11.01
C MET A 498 14.13 7.83 -10.05
N SER A 499 15.00 6.99 -9.47
CA SER A 499 16.06 7.43 -8.57
C SER A 499 17.05 8.39 -9.24
N PHE A 500 17.30 8.22 -10.54
CA PHE A 500 18.13 9.16 -11.31
C PHE A 500 17.48 10.54 -11.40
N LEU A 501 16.16 10.62 -11.61
CA LEU A 501 15.43 11.88 -11.63
C LEU A 501 15.46 12.55 -10.24
N PHE A 502 15.09 11.83 -9.19
CA PHE A 502 15.13 12.35 -7.82
C PHE A 502 16.53 12.81 -7.41
N GLY A 503 17.55 11.99 -7.65
CA GLY A 503 18.94 12.34 -7.36
C GLY A 503 19.41 13.57 -8.16
N TRP A 504 19.05 13.66 -9.44
CA TRP A 504 19.36 14.84 -10.26
C TRP A 504 18.64 16.10 -9.75
N PHE A 505 17.35 15.99 -9.39
CA PHE A 505 16.57 17.09 -8.83
C PHE A 505 17.14 17.58 -7.51
N MET A 506 17.49 16.69 -6.59
CA MET A 506 18.15 17.07 -5.34
C MET A 506 19.46 17.83 -5.59
N LEU A 507 20.30 17.32 -6.50
CA LEU A 507 21.58 17.95 -6.82
C LEU A 507 21.42 19.33 -7.48
N ARG A 508 20.30 19.56 -8.17
CA ARG A 508 20.02 20.80 -8.91
C ARG A 508 19.27 21.86 -8.11
N PHE A 509 18.27 21.44 -7.33
CA PHE A 509 17.30 22.30 -6.64
C PHE A 509 17.39 22.24 -5.11
N GLY A 510 18.05 21.21 -4.55
CA GLY A 510 18.23 21.02 -3.11
C GLY A 510 17.21 20.07 -2.48
N ILE A 511 17.43 19.74 -1.21
CA ILE A 511 16.68 18.67 -0.53
C ILE A 511 15.21 19.03 -0.28
N ILE A 512 14.91 20.30 0.01
CA ILE A 512 13.52 20.71 0.30
C ILE A 512 12.67 20.59 -0.97
N THR A 513 13.20 21.01 -2.13
CA THR A 513 12.49 20.90 -3.40
C THR A 513 12.19 19.44 -3.76
N VAL A 514 13.15 18.53 -3.58
CA VAL A 514 12.92 17.11 -3.90
C VAL A 514 11.97 16.43 -2.93
N ILE A 515 11.97 16.80 -1.63
CA ILE A 515 10.96 16.36 -0.67
C ILE A 515 9.58 16.79 -1.14
N PHE A 516 9.37 18.06 -1.49
CA PHE A 516 8.08 18.50 -2.02
C PHE A 516 7.70 17.78 -3.32
N ALA A 517 8.65 17.53 -4.22
CA ALA A 517 8.39 16.78 -5.45
C ALA A 517 7.90 15.35 -5.16
N HIS A 518 8.56 14.66 -4.22
CA HIS A 518 8.18 13.31 -3.80
C HIS A 518 6.81 13.30 -3.12
N VAL A 519 6.62 14.14 -2.10
CA VAL A 519 5.35 14.21 -1.36
C VAL A 519 4.20 14.58 -2.31
N THR A 520 4.44 15.47 -3.28
CA THR A 520 3.41 15.85 -4.26
C THR A 520 3.11 14.73 -5.25
N LEU A 521 4.12 13.96 -5.69
CA LEU A 521 3.94 12.77 -6.52
C LEU A 521 2.98 11.80 -5.80
N ASP A 522 3.32 11.41 -4.57
CA ASP A 522 2.54 10.45 -3.79
C ASP A 522 1.15 10.98 -3.46
N ALA A 523 1.05 12.25 -3.04
CA ALA A 523 -0.23 12.84 -2.67
C ALA A 523 -1.18 12.97 -3.87
N ILE A 524 -0.67 13.13 -5.10
CA ILE A 524 -1.48 13.07 -6.32
C ILE A 524 -1.94 11.64 -6.59
N LEU A 525 -1.05 10.65 -6.54
CA LEU A 525 -1.41 9.25 -6.77
C LEU A 525 -2.44 8.74 -5.75
N MET A 526 -2.18 8.97 -4.45
CA MET A 526 -3.11 8.66 -3.36
C MET A 526 -4.41 9.46 -3.50
N GLY A 527 -4.33 10.73 -3.91
CA GLY A 527 -5.51 11.57 -4.10
C GLY A 527 -6.40 11.07 -5.25
N MET A 528 -5.80 10.59 -6.34
CA MET A 528 -6.54 9.95 -7.44
C MET A 528 -7.17 8.64 -6.98
N GLN A 529 -6.43 7.80 -6.25
CA GLN A 529 -6.95 6.56 -5.67
C GLN A 529 -8.20 6.86 -4.83
N MET A 530 -8.10 7.80 -3.88
CA MET A 530 -9.26 8.21 -3.06
C MET A 530 -10.45 8.60 -3.93
N MET A 531 -10.26 9.42 -4.97
CA MET A 531 -11.36 9.83 -5.85
C MET A 531 -12.08 8.66 -6.56
N PHE A 532 -11.46 7.48 -6.66
CA PHE A 532 -11.99 6.32 -7.37
C PHE A 532 -12.48 5.19 -6.46
N ASP A 533 -12.15 5.21 -5.18
CA ASP A 533 -12.52 4.14 -4.23
C ASP A 533 -13.99 4.23 -3.74
N GLY A 534 -14.70 5.34 -3.98
CA GLY A 534 -16.16 5.39 -3.84
C GLY A 534 -16.70 5.51 -2.41
N LEU A 535 -15.86 5.76 -1.40
CA LEU A 535 -16.28 6.06 -0.03
C LEU A 535 -16.83 7.49 0.12
N PRO A 536 -17.67 7.76 1.14
CA PRO A 536 -18.16 9.10 1.41
C PRO A 536 -17.05 10.13 1.67
N GLY A 537 -17.08 11.23 0.90
CA GLY A 537 -16.12 12.34 1.05
C GLY A 537 -14.78 12.14 0.33
N ASP A 538 -14.60 11.02 -0.37
CA ASP A 538 -13.39 10.66 -1.09
C ASP A 538 -12.94 11.69 -2.10
N PHE A 539 -13.86 12.26 -2.87
CA PHE A 539 -13.52 13.30 -3.83
C PHE A 539 -12.85 14.51 -3.16
N LEU A 540 -13.43 14.99 -2.04
CA LEU A 540 -12.87 16.10 -1.27
C LEU A 540 -11.56 15.70 -0.60
N GLY A 541 -11.45 14.47 -0.10
CA GLY A 541 -10.22 13.91 0.45
C GLY A 541 -9.10 13.86 -0.58
N GLY A 542 -9.40 13.44 -1.80
CA GLY A 542 -8.46 13.42 -2.92
C GLY A 542 -8.02 14.81 -3.34
N VAL A 543 -8.95 15.78 -3.46
CA VAL A 543 -8.59 17.18 -3.75
C VAL A 543 -7.71 17.75 -2.64
N PHE A 544 -8.06 17.48 -1.38
CA PHE A 544 -7.24 17.89 -0.24
C PHE A 544 -5.84 17.27 -0.32
N SER A 545 -5.73 15.98 -0.60
CA SER A 545 -4.45 15.27 -0.78
C SER A 545 -3.55 16.01 -1.78
N MET A 546 -4.08 16.33 -2.97
CA MET A 546 -3.33 17.01 -4.03
C MET A 546 -2.86 18.42 -3.64
N LEU A 547 -3.62 19.14 -2.81
CA LEU A 547 -3.31 20.52 -2.41
C LEU A 547 -2.44 20.60 -1.14
N MET A 548 -2.51 19.57 -0.31
CA MET A 548 -1.93 19.53 1.04
C MET A 548 -0.41 19.86 1.05
N PRO A 549 0.43 19.39 0.12
CA PRO A 549 1.84 19.79 0.08
C PRO A 549 2.02 21.30 -0.12
N GLY A 550 1.13 21.92 -0.89
CA GLY A 550 1.14 23.36 -1.14
C GLY A 550 0.79 24.15 0.12
N LEU A 551 -0.25 23.69 0.83
CA LEU A 551 -0.67 24.26 2.11
C LEU A 551 0.45 24.22 3.15
N VAL A 552 1.15 23.09 3.28
CA VAL A 552 2.28 22.95 4.21
C VAL A 552 3.41 23.93 3.85
N GLY A 553 3.75 24.07 2.57
CA GLY A 553 4.75 25.05 2.13
C GLY A 553 4.37 26.50 2.49
N ILE A 554 3.10 26.86 2.32
CA ILE A 554 2.56 28.19 2.68
C ILE A 554 2.60 28.40 4.20
N VAL A 555 2.18 27.40 5.00
CA VAL A 555 2.20 27.45 6.46
C VAL A 555 3.63 27.64 6.98
N ILE A 556 4.61 26.90 6.44
CA ILE A 556 6.02 27.03 6.83
C ILE A 556 6.55 28.44 6.51
N TRP A 557 6.24 28.96 5.32
CA TRP A 557 6.61 30.33 4.94
C TRP A 557 6.01 31.38 5.89
N TRP A 558 4.71 31.26 6.17
CA TRP A 558 3.99 32.19 7.04
C TRP A 558 4.51 32.15 8.49
N LEU A 559 4.76 30.95 9.03
CA LEU A 559 5.34 30.77 10.37
C LEU A 559 6.74 31.37 10.46
N HIS A 560 7.58 31.15 9.45
CA HIS A 560 8.94 31.71 9.43
C HIS A 560 8.91 33.24 9.45
N ARG A 561 8.09 33.84 8.58
CA ARG A 561 7.91 35.30 8.51
C ARG A 561 7.40 35.89 9.83
N THR A 562 6.41 35.26 10.43
CA THR A 562 5.77 35.75 11.67
C THR A 562 6.73 35.67 12.86
N LEU A 563 7.41 34.54 13.05
CA LEU A 563 8.34 34.34 14.17
C LEU A 563 9.61 35.18 14.03
N ARG A 564 10.10 35.41 12.80
CA ARG A 564 11.25 36.28 12.55
C ARG A 564 10.91 37.77 12.57
N GLY A 565 9.73 38.16 12.09
CA GLY A 565 9.24 39.52 12.20
C GLY A 565 9.09 39.97 13.65
N LYS A 566 8.53 39.11 14.52
CA LYS A 566 8.44 39.37 15.96
C LYS A 566 9.81 39.47 16.65
N ALA A 567 10.76 38.61 16.28
CA ALA A 567 12.12 38.64 16.82
C ALA A 567 12.95 39.87 16.39
N ALA A 568 12.58 40.51 15.27
CA ALA A 568 13.16 41.78 14.85
C ALA A 568 12.59 42.95 15.65
N LEU A 569 11.27 42.96 15.91
CA LEU A 569 10.58 43.98 16.70
C LEU A 569 10.89 43.93 18.20
N SER A 570 11.28 42.77 18.75
CA SER A 570 11.68 42.65 20.15
C SER A 570 13.14 43.04 20.44
N ARG A 571 13.89 43.43 19.40
CA ARG A 571 15.30 43.84 19.47
C ARG A 571 15.50 45.33 19.13
N THR A 572 14.41 46.01 18.80
CA THR A 572 14.28 47.47 18.65
C THR A 572 13.53 47.99 19.86
#